data_AF-A0A453RI63-F1
#
_entry.id   AF-A0A453RI63-F1
#
_cell.length_a   1.000
_cell.length_b   1.000
_cell.length_c   1.000
_cell.angle_alpha   90.00
_cell.angle_beta   90.00
_cell.angle_gamma   90.00
#
_symmetry.space_group_name_H-M   'P 1'
#
loop_
_entity.id
_entity.type
_entity.pdbx_description
1 polymer ?
#
loop_
_entity_poly.entity_id
_entity_poly.type
_entity_poly.pdbx_seq_one_letter_code
_entity_poly.pdbx_strand_id
1 'polypeptide(L)' 'MEKFQMCNHFHFDWAVNHTSLSPDGKIIAVVGDNPDGVLVDASSGKVIHE' A
#
# COMPACT_ATOMS: atom_id res chain seq x y z
N MET A 1 18.80 19.76 6.34
CA MET A 1 17.63 19.61 5.47
C MET A 1 17.48 18.12 5.19
N GLU A 2 16.35 17.53 5.57
CA GLU A 2 16.09 16.12 5.28
C GLU A 2 15.90 15.91 3.77
N LYS A 3 16.36 14.76 3.27
CA LYS A 3 16.21 14.36 1.87
C LYS A 3 15.31 13.14 1.82
N PHE A 4 14.27 13.21 1.02
CA PHE A 4 13.34 12.11 0.79
C PHE A 4 13.58 11.51 -0.59
N GLN A 5 13.40 10.19 -0.71
CA GLN A 5 13.43 9.46 -1.97
C GLN A 5 12.23 8.51 -1.99
N MET A 6 11.61 8.35 -3.16
CA MET A 6 10.57 7.33 -3.36
C MET A 6 11.19 5.94 -3.30
N CYS A 7 10.72 5.09 -2.37
CA CYS A 7 11.19 3.71 -2.23
C CYS A 7 10.49 2.76 -3.20
N ASN A 8 9.18 2.90 -3.34
CA ASN A 8 8.32 2.03 -4.14
C ASN A 8 7.20 2.83 -4.81
N HIS A 9 6.66 2.28 -5.90
CA HIS A 9 5.49 2.81 -6.59
C HIS A 9 4.64 1.62 -7.06
N PHE A 10 3.46 1.45 -6.44
CA PHE A 10 2.52 0.36 -6.73
C PHE A 10 1.26 0.93 -7.39
N HIS A 11 0.70 0.18 -8.34
CA HIS A 11 -0.49 0.58 -9.09
C HIS A 11 -1.68 -0.29 -8.71
N PHE A 12 -2.86 0.31 -8.67
CA PHE A 12 -4.14 -0.36 -8.43
C PHE A 12 -5.11 0.07 -9.52
N ASP A 13 -5.98 -0.84 -9.97
CA ASP A 13 -6.95 -0.57 -11.04
C ASP A 13 -8.07 0.42 -10.64
N TRP A 14 -8.03 0.91 -9.40
CA TRP A 14 -9.02 1.78 -8.78
C TRP A 14 -8.32 2.90 -8.00
N ALA A 15 -9.03 4.01 -7.79
CA ALA A 15 -8.50 5.17 -7.09
C ALA A 15 -8.25 4.84 -5.60
N VAL A 16 -6.98 4.94 -5.17
CA VAL A 16 -6.60 4.75 -3.77
C VAL A 16 -6.94 6.01 -2.97
N ASN A 17 -7.70 5.84 -1.88
CA ASN A 17 -8.13 6.93 -1.01
C ASN A 17 -7.29 7.00 0.26
N HIS A 18 -6.93 5.84 0.86
CA HIS A 18 -6.13 5.78 2.07
C HIS A 18 -5.17 4.59 2.09
N THR A 19 -4.02 4.78 2.74
CA THR A 19 -3.05 3.72 3.04
C THR A 19 -2.55 3.82 4.48
N SER A 20 -2.18 2.67 5.06
CA SER A 20 -1.49 2.60 6.35
C SER A 20 -0.47 1.48 6.34
N LEU A 21 0.70 1.73 6.93
CA LEU A 21 1.79 0.74 7.05
C LEU A 21 1.74 0.09 8.42
N SER A 22 1.90 -1.24 8.47
CA SER A 22 2.00 -1.98 9.73
C SER A 22 3.20 -1.50 10.56
N PRO A 23 3.15 -1.62 11.90
CA PRO A 23 4.26 -1.18 12.76
C PRO A 23 5.61 -1.86 12.46
N ASP A 24 5.58 -3.09 11.93
CA ASP A 24 6.78 -3.83 11.52
C ASP A 24 7.22 -3.54 10.09
N GLY A 25 6.50 -2.67 9.36
CA GLY A 25 6.84 -2.21 8.02
C GLY A 25 6.62 -3.22 6.90
N LYS A 26 5.94 -4.34 7.16
CA LYS A 26 5.81 -5.44 6.17
C LYS A 26 4.52 -5.41 5.37
N ILE A 27 3.45 -4.84 5.92
CA ILE A 27 2.11 -4.90 5.33
C ILE A 27 1.57 -3.48 5.14
N ILE A 28 1.01 -3.22 3.97
CA ILE A 28 0.27 -2.00 3.66
C ILE A 28 -1.21 -2.37 3.59
N ALA A 29 -2.05 -1.70 4.37
CA ALA A 29 -3.49 -1.69 4.16
C ALA A 29 -3.82 -0.60 3.13
N VAL A 30 -4.59 -0.92 2.10
CA VAL A 30 -4.98 -0.01 1.01
C VAL A 30 -6.50 -0.05 0.83
N VAL A 31 -7.14 1.12 0.83
CA VAL A 31 -8.60 1.25 0.62
C VAL A 31 -8.90 2.38 -0.38
N GLY A 32 -9.99 2.24 -1.12
CA GLY A 32 -10.36 3.16 -2.20
C GLY A 32 -11.72 2.81 -2.80
N ASP A 33 -11.84 2.87 -4.13
CA ASP A 33 -13.10 2.59 -4.85
C ASP A 33 -13.42 1.08 -4.99
N ASN A 34 -12.48 0.20 -4.63
CA ASN A 34 -12.80 -1.22 -4.49
C ASN A 34 -13.73 -1.43 -3.27
N PRO A 35 -14.81 -2.24 -3.39
CA PRO A 35 -15.67 -2.54 -2.25
C PRO A 35 -14.93 -3.19 -1.07
N ASP A 36 -13.85 -3.92 -1.36
CA ASP A 36 -13.00 -4.58 -0.37
C ASP A 36 -11.67 -3.83 -0.21
N GLY A 37 -11.10 -3.93 0.99
CA GLY A 37 -9.80 -3.35 1.32
C GLY A 37 -8.70 -4.40 1.20
N VAL A 38 -7.61 -4.09 0.52
CA VAL A 38 -6.55 -5.08 0.29
C VAL A 38 -5.38 -4.91 1.27
N LEU A 39 -4.81 -6.03 1.69
CA LEU A 39 -3.51 -6.07 2.36
C LEU A 39 -2.43 -6.43 1.35
N VAL A 40 -1.33 -5.68 1.38
CA VAL A 40 -0.26 -5.75 0.39
C VAL A 40 1.09 -5.93 1.07
N ASP A 41 1.93 -6.81 0.54
CA ASP A 41 3.33 -6.92 0.98
C ASP A 41 4.11 -5.65 0.59
N ALA A 42 4.68 -4.97 1.58
CA ALA A 42 5.33 -3.67 1.40
C ALA A 42 6.61 -3.72 0.55
N SER A 43 7.22 -4.90 0.40
CA SER A 43 8.45 -5.08 -0.37
C SER A 43 8.20 -5.32 -1.85
N SER A 44 7.15 -6.07 -2.17
CA SER A 44 6.86 -6.55 -3.53
C SER A 44 5.65 -5.88 -4.17
N GLY A 45 4.78 -5.25 -3.39
CA GLY A 45 3.51 -4.70 -3.87
C GLY A 45 2.47 -5.76 -4.20
N LYS A 46 2.70 -7.03 -3.84
CA LYS A 46 1.74 -8.12 -4.09
C LYS A 46 0.64 -8.13 -3.04
N VAL A 47 -0.59 -8.32 -3.49
CA VAL A 47 -1.74 -8.54 -2.61
C VAL A 47 -1.53 -9.85 -1.85
N ILE A 48 -1.65 -9.78 -0.52
CA ILE A 48 -1.61 -10.93 0.39
C ILE A 48 -3.01 -11.29 0.89
N HIS A 49 -3.96 -10.34 0.86
CA HIS A 49 -5.36 -10.56 1.21
C HIS A 49 -6.27 -9.52 0.52
N GLU A 50 -7.47 -9.94 0.16
CA GLU A 50 -8.57 -9.11 -0.38
C GLU A 50 -9.74 -9.12 0.63
#